data_AF-A0A7K4I5A6-F1
#
_entry.id   AF-A0A7K4I5A6-F1
#
_cell.length_a   1.000
_cell.length_b   1.000
_cell.length_c   1.000
_cell.angle_alpha   90.00
_cell.angle_beta   90.00
_cell.angle_gamma   90.00
#
_symmetry.space_group_name_H-M   'P 1'
#
loop_
_entity.id
_entity.type
_entity.pdbx_description
1 polymer ?
#
loop_
_entity_poly.entity_id
_entity_poly.type
_entity_poly.pdbx_seq_one_letter_code
_entity_poly.pdbx_strand_id
1 'polypeptide(L)'
;MSRVWEILKKFKDKCGFHGWRTSENEDWIEANEQYHNFLCTRNIHPSSFKKIVSNRKCIVREGLSYRVVDASYTAWLFSETPSESLVRTVFENPDFAERIALYDISPLLEGKNLCIRLNNTDSHVFQEFERFLRNELKVKLKRFPFFKTEIVENHAVEEVA
;
A
#
# COMPACT_ATOMS: atom_id res chain seq x y z
N MET A 1 14.50 1.49 16.17
CA MET A 1 13.75 0.99 15.00
C MET A 1 12.93 2.14 14.43
N SER A 2 12.52 2.09 13.17
CA SER A 2 11.60 3.13 12.66
C SER A 2 10.22 2.96 13.28
N ARG A 3 9.51 4.06 13.52
CA ARG A 3 8.13 4.04 14.05
C ARG A 3 7.17 3.24 13.15
N VAL A 4 7.45 3.18 11.84
CA VAL A 4 6.70 2.35 10.88
C VAL A 4 6.83 0.87 11.20
N TRP A 5 8.05 0.41 11.48
CA TRP A 5 8.31 -0.98 11.79
C TRP A 5 7.66 -1.40 13.11
N GLU A 6 7.62 -0.50 14.10
CA GLU A 6 6.89 -0.73 15.35
C GLU A 6 5.38 -0.88 15.15
N ILE A 7 4.80 -0.07 14.25
CA ILE A 7 3.38 -0.17 13.85
C ILE A 7 3.11 -1.52 13.19
N LEU A 8 3.95 -1.91 12.23
CA LEU A 8 3.82 -3.19 11.53
C LEU A 8 3.99 -4.39 12.47
N LYS A 9 4.97 -4.33 13.37
CA LYS A 9 5.18 -5.38 14.37
C LYS A 9 3.94 -5.56 15.26
N LYS A 10 3.41 -4.47 15.82
CA LYS A 10 2.18 -4.51 16.64
C LYS A 10 0.97 -5.02 15.86
N PHE A 11 0.88 -4.69 14.56
CA PHE A 11 -0.18 -5.22 13.71
C PHE A 11 -0.04 -6.73 13.50
N LYS A 12 1.18 -7.21 13.19
CA LYS A 12 1.46 -8.64 13.01
C LYS A 12 1.19 -9.46 14.27
N ASP A 13 1.52 -8.93 15.44
CA ASP A 13 1.19 -9.57 16.72
C ASP A 13 -0.32 -9.83 16.87
N LYS A 14 -1.18 -9.00 16.23
CA LYS A 14 -2.63 -9.22 16.20
C LYS A 14 -3.11 -10.17 15.11
N CYS A 15 -2.35 -10.33 14.04
CA CYS A 15 -2.71 -11.20 12.92
C CYS A 15 -2.79 -12.67 13.33
N GLY A 16 -2.02 -13.07 14.37
CA GLY A 16 -2.11 -14.41 14.95
C GLY A 16 -3.51 -14.75 15.47
N PHE A 17 -4.27 -13.79 16.00
CA PHE A 17 -5.66 -14.01 16.44
C PHE A 17 -6.62 -14.29 15.28
N HIS A 18 -6.22 -13.97 14.05
CA HIS A 18 -6.99 -14.21 12.83
C HIS A 18 -6.56 -15.52 12.14
N GLY A 19 -5.61 -16.26 12.71
CA GLY A 19 -5.04 -17.46 12.09
C GLY A 19 -4.12 -17.16 10.91
N TRP A 20 -3.70 -15.90 10.71
CA TRP A 20 -2.81 -15.51 9.63
C TRP A 20 -1.36 -15.76 9.99
N ARG A 21 -0.55 -16.15 9.00
CA ARG A 21 0.90 -16.31 9.19
C ARG A 21 1.58 -14.99 8.91
N THR A 22 2.62 -14.68 9.68
CA THR A 22 3.38 -13.44 9.51
C THR A 22 4.86 -13.75 9.48
N SER A 23 5.63 -12.99 8.71
CA SER A 23 7.09 -13.03 8.83
C SER A 23 7.60 -12.42 10.14
N GLU A 24 8.68 -13.00 10.65
CA GLU A 24 9.43 -12.45 11.78
C GLU A 24 10.18 -11.16 11.41
N ASN A 25 10.87 -11.16 10.25
CA ASN A 25 11.81 -10.10 9.88
C ASN A 25 11.40 -9.35 8.61
N GLU A 26 10.74 -10.01 7.67
CA GLU A 26 10.25 -9.44 6.41
C GLU A 26 8.92 -8.73 6.64
N ASP A 27 8.29 -8.13 5.63
CA ASP A 27 7.06 -7.34 5.79
C ASP A 27 5.82 -7.98 5.14
N TRP A 28 5.66 -9.31 5.24
CA TRP A 28 4.50 -10.01 4.67
C TRP A 28 3.58 -10.67 5.71
N ILE A 29 2.33 -10.85 5.29
CA ILE A 29 1.27 -11.58 5.98
C ILE A 29 0.64 -12.52 4.96
N GLU A 30 0.52 -13.79 5.32
CA GLU A 30 -0.17 -14.81 4.54
C GLU A 30 -1.55 -15.07 5.16
N ALA A 31 -2.59 -14.78 4.40
CA ALA A 31 -3.97 -14.92 4.81
C ALA A 31 -4.78 -15.54 3.66
N ASN A 32 -5.52 -16.61 3.93
CA ASN A 32 -6.30 -17.35 2.91
C ASN A 32 -5.46 -17.73 1.68
N GLU A 33 -4.24 -18.26 1.90
CA GLU A 33 -3.28 -18.65 0.84
C GLU A 33 -2.77 -17.49 -0.04
N GLN A 34 -3.09 -16.25 0.32
CA GLN A 34 -2.65 -15.05 -0.38
C GLN A 34 -1.56 -14.34 0.41
N TYR A 35 -0.51 -13.90 -0.28
CA TYR A 35 0.54 -13.07 0.31
C TYR A 35 0.18 -11.59 0.19
N HIS A 36 0.14 -10.91 1.33
CA HIS A 36 -0.06 -9.48 1.47
C HIS A 36 1.25 -8.85 1.96
N ASN A 37 1.91 -8.10 1.08
CA ASN A 37 3.20 -7.50 1.38
C ASN A 37 3.05 -6.04 1.80
N PHE A 38 3.87 -5.58 2.74
CA PHE A 38 3.98 -4.18 3.14
C PHE A 38 5.37 -3.67 2.75
N LEU A 39 5.44 -2.50 2.12
CA LEU A 39 6.70 -1.88 1.71
C LEU A 39 6.77 -0.48 2.31
N CYS A 40 7.70 -0.27 3.23
CA CYS A 40 8.00 1.05 3.76
C CYS A 40 9.00 1.77 2.85
N THR A 41 8.68 2.98 2.42
CA THR A 41 9.60 3.82 1.64
C THR A 41 9.53 5.28 2.06
N ARG A 42 10.64 6.01 1.93
CA ARG A 42 10.64 7.49 2.07
C ARG A 42 10.33 8.12 0.73
N ASN A 43 11.18 7.83 -0.26
CA ASN A 43 11.05 8.27 -1.62
C ASN A 43 11.45 7.12 -2.55
N ILE A 44 10.84 7.08 -3.73
CA ILE A 44 11.16 6.10 -4.77
C ILE A 44 11.07 6.76 -6.14
N HIS A 45 12.08 6.53 -6.97
CA HIS A 45 12.05 6.99 -8.34
C HIS A 45 10.91 6.31 -9.11
N PRO A 46 10.11 7.03 -9.93
CA PRO A 46 8.94 6.46 -10.62
C PRO A 46 9.23 5.21 -11.45
N SER A 47 10.39 5.13 -12.12
CA SER A 47 10.76 3.94 -12.90
C SER A 47 11.01 2.71 -12.01
N SER A 48 11.60 2.89 -10.83
CA SER A 48 11.78 1.84 -9.84
C SER A 48 10.45 1.42 -9.25
N PHE A 49 9.60 2.38 -8.91
CA PHE A 49 8.25 2.11 -8.41
C PHE A 49 7.48 1.23 -9.41
N LYS A 50 7.42 1.63 -10.68
CA LYS A 50 6.75 0.88 -11.75
C LYS A 50 7.28 -0.56 -11.86
N LYS A 51 8.60 -0.74 -11.85
CA LYS A 51 9.21 -2.09 -11.89
C LYS A 51 8.81 -2.95 -10.71
N ILE A 52 8.78 -2.39 -9.49
CA ILE A 52 8.46 -3.15 -8.28
C ILE A 52 6.98 -3.53 -8.27
N VAL A 53 6.08 -2.58 -8.51
CA VAL A 53 4.63 -2.87 -8.53
C VAL A 53 4.24 -3.83 -9.65
N SER A 54 4.96 -3.83 -10.78
CA SER A 54 4.75 -4.81 -11.86
C SER A 54 5.22 -6.22 -11.51
N ASN A 55 6.35 -6.35 -10.80
CA ASN A 55 6.95 -7.67 -10.52
C ASN A 55 6.25 -8.42 -9.38
N ARG A 56 5.62 -7.69 -8.44
CA ARG A 56 4.85 -8.24 -7.31
C ARG A 56 5.60 -9.27 -6.45
N LYS A 57 6.93 -9.27 -6.49
CA LYS A 57 7.75 -10.26 -5.76
C LYS A 57 7.79 -9.95 -4.27
N CYS A 58 7.61 -10.98 -3.47
CA CYS A 58 7.75 -10.98 -2.01
C CYS A 58 8.74 -12.07 -1.61
N ILE A 59 9.62 -11.78 -0.66
CA ILE A 59 10.59 -12.74 -0.13
C ILE A 59 10.01 -13.38 1.11
N VAL A 60 9.92 -14.71 1.09
CA VAL A 60 9.47 -15.53 2.22
C VAL A 60 10.66 -16.28 2.77
N ARG A 61 10.89 -16.13 4.07
CA ARG A 61 11.92 -16.85 4.82
C ARG A 61 11.27 -17.91 5.70
N GLU A 62 11.70 -19.15 5.57
CA GLU A 62 11.24 -20.29 6.38
C GLU A 62 12.47 -20.91 7.07
N GLY A 63 12.77 -20.42 8.27
CA GLY A 63 13.99 -20.78 9.00
C GLY A 63 15.25 -20.24 8.32
N LEU A 64 16.03 -21.15 7.70
CA LEU A 64 17.25 -20.79 6.96
C LEU A 64 17.04 -20.72 5.44
N SER A 65 15.88 -21.16 4.93
CA SER A 65 15.58 -21.12 3.50
C SER A 65 14.89 -19.82 3.10
N TYR A 66 15.11 -19.41 1.86
CA TYR A 66 14.44 -18.27 1.24
C TYR A 66 13.76 -18.73 -0.05
N ARG A 67 12.55 -18.24 -0.28
CA ARG A 67 11.85 -18.37 -1.56
C ARG A 67 11.21 -17.06 -1.96
N VAL A 68 11.05 -16.86 -3.27
CA VAL A 68 10.37 -15.70 -3.82
C VAL A 68 8.98 -16.13 -4.27
N VAL A 69 7.96 -15.47 -3.73
CA VAL A 69 6.55 -15.69 -4.07
C VAL A 69 5.97 -14.45 -4.71
N ASP A 70 4.85 -14.60 -5.42
CA ASP A 70 4.07 -13.46 -5.90
C ASP A 70 3.11 -13.00 -4.80
N ALA A 71 3.18 -11.71 -4.46
CA ALA A 71 2.22 -11.06 -3.58
C ALA A 71 0.92 -10.80 -4.34
N SER A 72 -0.18 -11.26 -3.77
CA SER A 72 -1.53 -10.96 -4.25
C SER A 72 -1.83 -9.47 -4.08
N TYR A 73 -1.36 -8.89 -2.97
CA TYR A 73 -1.54 -7.47 -2.66
C TYR A 73 -0.25 -6.85 -2.10
N THR A 74 -0.03 -5.57 -2.37
CA THR A 74 1.09 -4.82 -1.79
C THR A 74 0.64 -3.47 -1.24
N ALA A 75 0.89 -3.21 0.04
CA ALA A 75 0.67 -1.92 0.68
C ALA A 75 1.98 -1.12 0.72
N TRP A 76 1.99 0.07 0.15
CA TRP A 76 3.10 1.01 0.25
C TRP A 76 2.84 2.00 1.37
N LEU A 77 3.75 2.03 2.34
CA LEU A 77 3.75 2.93 3.47
C LEU A 77 4.80 4.03 3.22
N PHE A 78 4.33 5.19 2.81
CA PHE A 78 5.19 6.33 2.50
C PHE A 78 5.45 7.17 3.75
N SER A 79 6.73 7.27 4.12
CA SER A 79 7.20 8.07 5.25
C SER A 79 7.32 9.57 4.93
N GLU A 80 7.22 9.92 3.65
CA GLU A 80 7.07 11.29 3.11
C GLU A 80 5.90 11.28 2.13
N THR A 81 5.17 12.38 1.95
CA THR A 81 4.04 12.40 1.02
C THR A 81 4.49 12.02 -0.39
N PRO A 82 3.92 10.96 -1.01
CA PRO A 82 4.30 10.53 -2.35
C PRO A 82 3.89 11.58 -3.39
N SER A 83 4.65 11.65 -4.49
CA SER A 83 4.31 12.53 -5.60
C SER A 83 3.00 12.11 -6.27
N GLU A 84 2.29 13.08 -6.83
CA GLU A 84 1.07 12.85 -7.60
C GLU A 84 1.30 11.85 -8.74
N SER A 85 2.45 11.92 -9.41
CA SER A 85 2.81 11.00 -10.49
C SER A 85 2.86 9.52 -10.05
N LEU A 86 3.32 9.23 -8.82
CA LEU A 86 3.34 7.88 -8.26
C LEU A 86 1.92 7.39 -8.00
N VAL A 87 1.09 8.24 -7.40
CA VAL A 87 -0.31 7.95 -7.12
C VAL A 87 -1.05 7.69 -8.43
N ARG A 88 -0.89 8.57 -9.42
CA ARG A 88 -1.48 8.46 -10.75
C ARG A 88 -1.09 7.17 -11.47
N THR A 89 0.17 6.74 -11.34
CA THR A 89 0.65 5.46 -11.92
C THR A 89 -0.17 4.26 -11.44
N VAL A 90 -0.59 4.25 -10.17
CA VAL A 90 -1.44 3.18 -9.62
C VAL A 90 -2.87 3.30 -10.09
N PHE A 91 -3.42 4.51 -10.10
CA PHE A 91 -4.81 4.73 -10.50
C PHE A 91 -5.08 4.48 -11.99
N GLU A 92 -4.14 4.83 -12.86
CA GLU A 92 -4.31 4.70 -14.31
C GLU A 92 -4.15 3.26 -14.82
N ASN A 93 -3.66 2.36 -13.97
CA ASN A 93 -3.54 0.95 -14.31
C ASN A 93 -4.52 0.11 -13.45
N PRO A 94 -5.56 -0.50 -14.05
CA PRO A 94 -6.54 -1.29 -13.31
C PRO A 94 -5.96 -2.42 -12.46
N ASP A 95 -4.92 -3.13 -12.94
CA ASP A 95 -4.25 -4.21 -12.18
C ASP A 95 -3.55 -3.64 -10.94
N PHE A 96 -2.95 -2.45 -11.06
CA PHE A 96 -2.33 -1.79 -9.91
C PHE A 96 -3.38 -1.25 -8.95
N ALA A 97 -4.44 -0.63 -9.46
CA ALA A 97 -5.51 -0.06 -8.65
C ALA A 97 -6.20 -1.13 -7.77
N GLU A 98 -6.36 -2.35 -8.28
CA GLU A 98 -6.93 -3.48 -7.53
C GLU A 98 -6.02 -3.95 -6.39
N ARG A 99 -4.70 -4.04 -6.64
CA ARG A 99 -3.77 -4.83 -5.80
C ARG A 99 -2.84 -4.00 -4.94
N ILE A 100 -2.61 -2.75 -5.31
CA ILE A 100 -1.67 -1.87 -4.63
C ILE A 100 -2.42 -0.92 -3.72
N ALA A 101 -2.15 -0.94 -2.41
CA ALA A 101 -2.66 0.07 -1.50
C ALA A 101 -1.57 1.12 -1.22
N LEU A 102 -1.94 2.39 -1.23
CA LEU A 102 -1.04 3.51 -0.98
C LEU A 102 -1.45 4.24 0.29
N TYR A 103 -0.53 4.32 1.25
CA TYR A 103 -0.72 5.03 2.51
C TYR A 103 0.36 6.09 2.70
N ASP A 104 -0.05 7.34 2.84
CA ASP A 104 0.82 8.40 3.35
C ASP A 104 0.73 8.41 4.88
N ILE A 105 1.80 7.93 5.51
CA ILE A 105 1.96 7.88 6.96
C ILE A 105 2.89 8.99 7.46
N SER A 106 3.37 9.88 6.59
CA SER A 106 4.21 11.01 6.99
C SER A 106 3.57 11.87 8.09
N PRO A 107 2.25 12.17 8.11
CA PRO A 107 1.68 12.95 9.21
C PRO A 107 1.75 12.18 10.53
N LEU A 108 1.59 10.85 10.49
CA LEU A 108 1.73 9.98 11.65
C LEU A 108 3.14 10.04 12.24
N LEU A 109 4.15 10.04 11.37
CA LEU A 109 5.55 10.12 11.76
C LEU A 109 5.92 11.48 12.34
N GLU A 110 5.32 12.56 11.84
CA GLU A 110 5.42 13.92 12.37
C GLU A 110 4.68 14.12 13.72
N GLY A 111 4.04 13.08 14.25
CA GLY A 111 3.34 13.14 15.53
C GLY A 111 1.86 13.53 15.43
N LYS A 112 1.32 13.74 14.23
CA LYS A 112 -0.12 13.90 14.03
C LYS A 112 -0.78 12.53 14.15
N ASN A 113 -1.96 12.41 14.74
CA ASN A 113 -2.70 11.13 14.73
C ASN A 113 -3.48 10.96 13.42
N LEU A 114 -2.79 11.02 12.28
CA LEU A 114 -3.39 11.01 10.94
C LEU A 114 -2.60 10.09 10.00
N CYS A 115 -3.32 9.22 9.30
CA CYS A 115 -2.82 8.47 8.14
C CYS A 115 -3.75 8.75 6.96
N ILE A 116 -3.18 8.97 5.78
CA ILE A 116 -3.94 9.25 4.57
C ILE A 116 -3.91 8.01 3.68
N ARG A 117 -5.07 7.42 3.44
CA ARG A 117 -5.25 6.37 2.45
C ARG A 117 -5.48 7.03 1.08
N LEU A 118 -4.61 6.75 0.13
CA LEU A 118 -4.61 7.44 -1.17
C LEU A 118 -5.45 6.72 -2.23
N ASN A 119 -5.69 5.41 -2.09
CA ASN A 119 -6.55 4.63 -2.99
C ASN A 119 -7.25 3.47 -2.26
N ASN A 120 -8.12 2.73 -2.96
CA ASN A 120 -8.85 1.60 -2.39
C ASN A 120 -8.37 0.26 -2.97
N THR A 121 -8.43 -0.79 -2.15
CA THR A 121 -8.24 -2.19 -2.51
C THR A 121 -9.21 -3.04 -1.69
N ASP A 122 -9.48 -4.25 -2.14
CA ASP A 122 -10.36 -5.23 -1.50
C ASP A 122 -9.62 -6.18 -0.52
N SER A 123 -8.30 -6.04 -0.41
CA SER A 123 -7.45 -6.77 0.56
C SER A 123 -8.00 -6.68 1.99
N HIS A 124 -8.49 -7.80 2.49
CA HIS A 124 -9.01 -7.93 3.86
C HIS A 124 -7.93 -7.68 4.93
N VAL A 125 -6.68 -8.06 4.66
CA VAL A 125 -5.53 -7.74 5.54
C VAL A 125 -5.32 -6.24 5.64
N PHE A 126 -5.44 -5.49 4.53
CA PHE A 126 -5.25 -4.03 4.57
C PHE A 126 -6.44 -3.33 5.23
N GLN A 127 -7.66 -3.84 5.08
CA GLN A 127 -8.81 -3.36 5.83
C GLN A 127 -8.65 -3.59 7.34
N GLU A 128 -8.08 -4.72 7.75
CA GLU A 128 -7.79 -5.00 9.16
C GLU A 128 -6.63 -4.14 9.68
N PHE A 129 -5.61 -3.89 8.87
CA PHE A 129 -4.57 -2.91 9.19
C PHE A 129 -5.18 -1.52 9.44
N GLU A 130 -6.14 -1.09 8.61
CA GLU A 130 -6.84 0.17 8.81
C GLU A 130 -7.68 0.20 10.09
N ARG A 131 -8.33 -0.91 10.45
CA ARG A 131 -9.04 -1.05 11.73
C ARG A 131 -8.08 -1.00 12.90
N PHE A 132 -6.94 -1.67 12.83
CA PHE A 132 -5.88 -1.61 13.82
C PHE A 132 -5.40 -0.17 14.04
N LEU A 133 -5.10 0.57 12.97
CA LEU A 133 -4.69 1.98 13.06
C LEU A 133 -5.73 2.83 13.80
N ARG A 134 -7.02 2.67 13.50
CA ARG A 134 -8.11 3.43 14.15
C ARG A 134 -8.35 3.02 15.59
N ASN A 135 -8.47 1.73 15.84
CA ASN A 135 -9.00 1.21 17.09
C ASN A 135 -7.91 1.15 18.17
N GLU A 136 -6.69 0.78 17.78
CA GLU A 136 -5.58 0.51 18.70
C GLU A 136 -4.64 1.71 18.81
N LEU A 137 -4.27 2.29 17.67
CA LEU A 137 -3.36 3.42 17.64
C LEU A 137 -4.08 4.78 17.68
N LYS A 138 -5.43 4.78 17.69
CA LYS A 138 -6.27 5.98 17.67
C LYS A 138 -5.92 6.97 16.54
N VAL A 139 -5.44 6.43 15.41
CA VAL A 139 -5.08 7.19 14.22
C VAL A 139 -6.35 7.48 13.42
N LYS A 140 -6.54 8.74 13.04
CA LYS A 140 -7.59 9.13 12.09
C LYS A 140 -7.16 8.69 10.70
N LEU A 141 -7.98 7.90 10.03
CA LEU A 141 -7.78 7.56 8.62
C LEU A 141 -8.58 8.51 7.75
N LYS A 142 -7.87 9.35 6.99
CA LYS A 142 -8.48 10.21 5.97
C LYS A 142 -8.33 9.55 4.61
N ARG A 143 -9.41 9.53 3.83
CA ARG A 143 -9.34 9.15 2.41
C ARG A 143 -8.95 10.38 1.61
N PHE A 144 -7.98 10.24 0.74
CA PHE A 144 -7.66 11.31 -0.21
C PHE A 144 -8.69 11.26 -1.35
N PRO A 145 -9.40 12.36 -1.62
CA PRO A 145 -10.20 12.46 -2.82
C PRO A 145 -9.24 12.77 -3.98
N PHE A 146 -9.03 11.84 -4.91
CA PHE A 146 -8.33 12.16 -6.15
C PHE A 146 -9.25 12.11 -7.37
N PHE A 147 -9.29 13.29 -8.01
CA PHE A 147 -10.02 13.78 -9.19
C PHE A 147 -11.55 13.95 -9.09
N LYS A 148 -11.96 15.23 -9.01
CA LYS A 148 -12.98 15.75 -9.93
C LYS A 148 -12.31 15.80 -11.30
N THR A 149 -12.72 14.94 -12.21
CA THR A 149 -12.23 14.95 -13.59
C THR A 149 -12.74 16.22 -14.27
N GLU A 150 -11.86 17.16 -14.60
CA GLU A 150 -12.14 18.08 -15.70
C GLU A 150 -11.92 17.29 -16.99
N ILE A 151 -13.01 16.76 -17.53
CA ILE A 151 -13.05 16.29 -18.91
C ILE A 151 -12.99 17.56 -19.76
N VAL A 152 -11.80 17.88 -20.29
CA VAL A 152 -11.72 18.77 -21.45
C VAL A 152 -12.18 17.93 -22.63
N GLU A 153 -13.46 18.07 -23.00
CA GLU A 153 -13.99 17.56 -24.26
C GLU A 153 -13.27 18.24 -25.43
N ASN A 154 -12.24 17.60 -25.96
CA ASN A 154 -11.73 17.89 -27.29
C ASN A 154 -12.47 16.98 -28.28
N HIS A 155 -13.62 17.44 -28.78
CA HIS A 155 -14.26 17.00 -30.03
C HIS A 155 -14.53 18.29 -30.84
N ALA A 156 -14.25 18.44 -32.12
CA ALA A 156 -13.76 17.54 -33.14
C ALA A 156 -13.05 18.39 -34.22
N VAL A 157 -12.06 17.80 -34.87
CA VAL A 157 -11.62 18.19 -36.21
C VAL A 157 -12.57 17.49 -37.18
N GLU A 158 -13.28 18.24 -38.02
CA GLU A 158 -13.76 17.74 -39.31
C GLU A 158 -13.03 18.54 -40.40
N GLU A 159 -12.17 17.82 -41.13
CA GLU A 159 -11.65 18.23 -42.43
C GLU A 159 -12.66 17.83 -43.53
N VAL A 160 -12.98 18.82 -44.37
CA VAL A 160 -13.10 18.78 -45.84
C VAL A 160 -14.15 17.84 -46.49
N ALA A 161 -15.14 18.48 -47.13
CA ALA A 161 -15.46 18.30 -48.56
C ALA A 161 -15.93 19.63 -49.16
#